data_AF-A0AA50DYG8-F1
#
_entry.id   AF-A0AA50DYG8-F1
#
_cell.length_a   1.000
_cell.length_b   1.000
_cell.length_c   1.000
_cell.angle_alpha   90.00
_cell.angle_beta   90.00
_cell.angle_gamma   90.00
#
_symmetry.space_group_name_H-M   'P 1'
#
loop_
_entity.id
_entity.type
_entity.pdbx_description
1 polymer ?
#
loop_
_entity_poly.entity_id
_entity_poly.type
_entity_poly.pdbx_seq_one_letter_code
_entity_poly.pdbx_strand_id
1 'polypeptide(L)'
;MDKAIRKTFAYLRPGVILVACLLSLLFFVRPALAFCGFYVAQADTNLYNHASQVIIAKDGDRTVLTMANDYQGKAQDFALVVPVPVVLQEDQVNVGERKIIERLDNFSAPRLVEYFDNNPCETYGGRQFMDAMPAPSA
;
A
#
# COMPACT_ATOMS: atom_id res chain seq x y z
N MET A 1 32.28 -27.08 -29.28
CA MET A 1 31.24 -26.76 -28.31
C MET A 1 30.56 -25.41 -28.61
N ASP A 2 30.31 -25.00 -29.87
CA ASP A 2 30.11 -23.55 -30.12
C ASP A 2 29.29 -23.07 -31.34
N LYS A 3 28.54 -23.94 -32.03
CA LYS A 3 27.66 -23.48 -33.15
C LYS A 3 26.17 -23.74 -32.95
N ALA A 4 25.80 -24.72 -32.12
CA ALA A 4 24.41 -25.00 -31.80
C ALA A 4 23.79 -23.87 -30.96
N ILE A 5 24.51 -23.39 -29.94
CA ILE A 5 24.05 -22.36 -29.00
C ILE A 5 23.80 -21.00 -29.69
N ARG A 6 24.67 -20.61 -30.65
CA ARG A 6 24.52 -19.35 -31.40
C ARG A 6 23.30 -19.34 -32.33
N LYS A 7 22.91 -20.50 -32.88
CA LYS A 7 21.73 -20.60 -33.77
C LYS A 7 20.42 -20.55 -32.98
N THR A 8 20.39 -21.09 -31.77
CA THR A 8 19.22 -21.00 -30.88
C THR A 8 18.91 -19.54 -30.49
N PHE A 9 19.96 -18.73 -30.29
CA PHE A 9 19.81 -17.31 -29.93
C PHE A 9 19.29 -16.43 -31.09
N ALA A 10 19.52 -16.84 -32.35
CA ALA A 10 19.08 -16.11 -33.53
C ALA A 10 17.59 -16.36 -33.90
N TYR A 11 16.98 -17.43 -33.38
CA TYR A 11 15.58 -17.81 -33.68
C TYR A 11 14.59 -17.36 -32.61
N LEU A 12 15.08 -16.94 -31.44
CA LEU A 12 14.27 -16.54 -30.31
C LEU A 12 13.93 -15.04 -30.46
N ARG A 13 12.80 -14.75 -31.13
CA ARG A 13 12.27 -13.39 -31.24
C ARG A 13 12.21 -12.74 -29.84
N PRO A 14 12.63 -11.48 -29.66
CA PRO A 14 12.64 -10.81 -28.35
C PRO A 14 11.26 -10.83 -27.67
N GLY A 15 10.17 -10.84 -28.45
CA GLY A 15 8.81 -11.01 -27.94
C GLY A 15 8.57 -12.36 -27.26
N VAL A 16 9.17 -13.46 -27.74
CA VAL A 16 9.02 -14.79 -27.11
C VAL A 16 9.77 -14.84 -25.78
N ILE A 17 10.94 -14.21 -25.68
CA ILE A 17 11.69 -14.09 -24.42
C ILE A 17 10.91 -13.25 -23.42
N LEU A 18 10.32 -12.14 -23.86
CA LEU A 18 9.54 -11.25 -23.01
C LEU A 18 8.27 -11.92 -22.51
N VAL A 19 7.54 -12.64 -23.38
CA VAL A 19 6.36 -13.43 -23.00
C VAL A 19 6.74 -14.56 -22.04
N ALA A 20 7.84 -15.28 -22.29
CA ALA A 20 8.32 -16.33 -21.40
C ALA A 20 8.72 -15.78 -20.01
N CYS A 21 9.39 -14.61 -19.95
CA CYS A 21 9.71 -13.95 -18.68
C CYS A 21 8.45 -13.50 -17.93
N LEU A 22 7.45 -12.97 -18.64
CA LEU A 22 6.20 -12.50 -18.03
C LEU A 22 5.37 -13.68 -17.48
N LEU A 23 5.30 -14.78 -18.23
CA LEU A 23 4.71 -16.05 -17.77
C LEU A 23 5.47 -16.61 -16.56
N SER A 24 6.80 -16.61 -16.60
CA SER A 24 7.60 -17.04 -15.44
C SER A 24 7.34 -16.19 -14.20
N LEU A 25 7.13 -14.87 -14.34
CA LEU A 25 6.82 -14.00 -13.20
C LEU A 25 5.47 -14.37 -12.55
N LEU A 26 4.46 -14.66 -13.37
CA LEU A 26 3.13 -15.06 -12.90
C LEU A 26 3.15 -16.39 -12.13
N PHE A 27 3.99 -17.34 -12.53
CA PHE A 27 4.12 -18.63 -11.84
C PHE A 27 4.91 -18.56 -10.53
N PHE A 28 5.68 -17.50 -10.29
CA PHE A 28 6.53 -17.35 -9.10
C PHE A 28 5.96 -16.44 -8.02
N VAL A 29 4.74 -15.90 -8.18
CA VAL A 29 4.08 -15.13 -7.13
C VAL A 29 3.67 -16.07 -5.99
N ARG A 30 4.41 -16.01 -4.88
CA ARG A 30 4.02 -16.69 -3.64
C ARG A 30 2.91 -15.90 -2.95
N PRO A 31 1.87 -16.56 -2.41
CA PRO A 31 0.89 -15.87 -1.58
C PRO A 31 1.59 -15.28 -0.34
N ALA A 32 1.47 -13.97 -0.17
CA ALA A 32 1.88 -13.30 1.06
C ALA A 32 0.79 -13.51 2.11
N LEU A 33 1.02 -14.42 3.07
CA LEU A 33 0.12 -14.62 4.20
C LEU A 33 0.38 -13.52 5.23
N ALA A 34 -0.36 -12.43 5.13
CA ALA A 34 -0.43 -11.41 6.17
C ALA A 34 -1.55 -11.82 7.14
N PHE A 35 -1.18 -12.12 8.38
CA PHE A 35 -2.13 -12.44 9.44
C PHE A 35 -2.23 -11.25 10.39
N CYS A 36 -3.40 -10.61 10.43
CA CYS A 36 -3.64 -9.38 11.20
C CYS A 36 -4.19 -9.65 12.62
N GLY A 37 -4.34 -10.91 13.01
CA GLY A 37 -4.99 -11.32 14.26
C GLY A 37 -6.35 -11.99 14.06
N PHE A 38 -6.93 -12.52 15.14
CA PHE A 38 -8.32 -12.98 15.17
C PHE A 38 -8.99 -12.68 16.51
N TYR A 39 -10.31 -12.59 16.48
CA TYR A 39 -11.15 -12.56 17.68
C TYR A 39 -11.51 -13.98 18.12
N VAL A 40 -11.48 -14.20 19.43
CA VAL A 40 -11.93 -15.44 20.08
C VAL A 40 -13.24 -15.13 20.79
N ALA A 41 -14.23 -16.00 20.60
CA ALA A 41 -15.53 -15.93 21.25
C ALA A 41 -16.02 -17.35 21.61
N GLN A 42 -16.96 -17.46 22.57
CA GLN A 42 -17.58 -18.73 22.91
C GLN A 42 -18.46 -19.26 21.75
N ALA A 43 -18.60 -20.58 21.64
CA ALA A 43 -19.49 -21.21 20.66
C ALA A 43 -20.91 -20.61 20.75
N ASP A 44 -21.56 -20.41 19.60
CA ASP A 44 -22.89 -19.83 19.45
C ASP A 44 -23.05 -18.33 19.80
N THR A 45 -21.95 -17.59 19.99
CA THR A 45 -21.99 -16.13 20.13
C THR A 45 -21.68 -15.41 18.81
N ASN A 46 -22.54 -14.46 18.43
CA ASN A 46 -22.27 -13.59 17.29
C ASN A 46 -21.30 -12.48 17.72
N LEU A 47 -20.16 -12.37 17.02
CA LEU A 47 -19.16 -11.34 17.26
C LEU A 47 -19.33 -10.18 16.28
N TYR A 48 -19.51 -8.97 16.81
CA TYR A 48 -19.64 -7.75 16.01
C TYR A 48 -18.50 -6.78 16.32
N ASN A 49 -17.84 -6.32 15.26
CA ASN A 49 -16.88 -5.20 15.24
C ASN A 49 -17.22 -4.40 13.98
N HIS A 50 -17.58 -3.12 14.12
CA HIS A 50 -17.93 -2.26 12.99
C HIS A 50 -16.73 -1.43 12.53
N ALA A 51 -15.81 -1.09 13.44
CA ALA A 51 -14.62 -0.32 13.16
C ALA A 51 -13.44 -0.76 14.04
N SER A 52 -12.33 -1.11 13.39
CA SER A 52 -11.05 -1.34 14.03
C SER A 52 -10.10 -0.22 13.64
N GLN A 53 -9.64 0.56 14.61
CA GLN A 53 -8.65 1.61 14.42
C GLN A 53 -7.29 1.10 14.86
N VAL A 54 -6.29 1.23 13.99
CA VAL A 54 -4.92 0.81 14.24
C VAL A 54 -3.99 1.98 13.97
N ILE A 55 -3.18 2.32 14.96
CA ILE A 55 -2.13 3.33 14.87
C ILE A 55 -0.79 2.61 15.03
N ILE A 56 0.10 2.87 14.08
CA ILE A 56 1.47 2.36 14.10
C ILE A 56 2.41 3.55 14.12
N ALA A 57 3.23 3.64 15.17
CA ALA A 57 4.33 4.60 15.24
C ALA A 57 5.65 3.85 15.24
N LYS A 58 6.58 4.28 14.38
CA LYS A 58 7.90 3.69 14.26
C LYS A 58 8.98 4.75 14.46
N ASP A 59 9.92 4.47 15.36
CA ASP A 59 11.10 5.28 15.63
C ASP A 59 12.32 4.36 15.73
N GLY A 60 13.16 4.35 14.68
CA GLY A 60 14.26 3.40 14.54
C GLY A 60 13.79 1.94 14.63
N ASP A 61 14.32 1.21 15.62
CA ASP A 61 13.96 -0.18 15.91
C ASP A 61 12.76 -0.32 16.86
N ARG A 62 12.22 0.80 17.38
CA ARG A 62 11.05 0.79 18.26
C ARG A 62 9.78 0.96 17.44
N THR A 63 8.84 0.03 17.61
CA THR A 63 7.50 0.12 17.01
C THR A 63 6.45 0.06 18.12
N VAL A 64 5.52 1.01 18.11
CA VAL A 64 4.36 1.03 18.99
C VAL A 64 3.12 0.78 18.14
N LEU A 65 2.36 -0.25 18.52
CA LEU A 65 1.07 -0.59 17.94
C LEU A 65 -0.01 -0.23 18.95
N THR A 66 -0.91 0.67 18.59
CA THR A 66 -2.10 1.01 19.37
C THR A 66 -3.32 0.57 18.60
N MET A 67 -4.22 -0.17 19.24
CA MET A 67 -5.45 -0.65 18.62
C MET A 67 -6.66 -0.27 19.46
N ALA A 68 -7.72 0.16 18.79
CA ALA A 68 -9.02 0.42 19.39
C ALA A 68 -10.11 -0.24 18.54
N ASN A 69 -10.80 -1.19 19.14
CA ASN A 69 -11.78 -2.04 18.48
C ASN A 69 -13.13 -1.88 19.17
N ASP A 70 -14.19 -1.70 18.39
CA ASP A 70 -15.55 -1.47 18.87
C ASP A 70 -16.34 -2.78 19.06
N TYR A 71 -15.77 -3.70 19.84
CA TYR A 71 -16.43 -4.97 20.13
C TYR A 71 -17.77 -4.79 20.86
N GLN A 72 -18.80 -5.45 20.35
CA GLN A 72 -20.11 -5.55 21.00
C GLN A 72 -20.39 -7.01 21.40
N GLY A 73 -20.47 -7.26 22.70
CA GLY A 73 -20.77 -8.58 23.27
C GLY A 73 -20.35 -8.68 24.73
N LYS A 74 -20.33 -9.92 25.28
CA LYS A 74 -19.91 -10.17 26.67
C LYS A 74 -18.37 -10.16 26.74
N ALA A 75 -17.81 -9.24 27.50
CA ALA A 75 -16.35 -9.11 27.65
C ALA A 75 -15.67 -10.36 28.25
N GLN A 76 -16.41 -11.17 29.01
CA GLN A 76 -15.91 -12.38 29.68
C GLN A 76 -15.50 -13.47 28.69
N ASP A 77 -16.13 -13.48 27.52
CA ASP A 77 -15.99 -14.54 26.51
C ASP A 77 -15.14 -14.07 25.32
N PHE A 78 -14.55 -12.88 25.40
CA PHE A 78 -13.86 -12.22 24.29
C PHE A 78 -12.35 -12.14 24.52
N ALA A 79 -11.58 -12.51 23.50
CA ALA A 79 -10.16 -12.20 23.42
C ALA A 79 -9.74 -11.78 22.02
N LEU A 80 -8.73 -10.92 21.93
CA LEU A 80 -8.10 -10.52 20.67
C LEU A 80 -6.65 -11.02 20.66
N VAL A 81 -6.32 -11.85 19.67
CA VAL A 81 -4.98 -12.41 19.51
C VAL A 81 -4.25 -11.66 18.41
N VAL A 82 -3.15 -10.98 18.77
CA VAL A 82 -2.29 -10.24 17.85
C VAL A 82 -0.88 -10.82 17.92
N PRO A 83 -0.30 -11.29 16.80
CA PRO A 83 1.09 -11.71 16.79
C PRO A 83 1.99 -10.49 16.79
N VAL A 84 2.96 -10.51 17.70
CA VAL A 84 4.00 -9.49 17.80
C VAL A 84 5.36 -10.16 17.54
N PRO A 85 6.31 -9.45 16.91
CA PRO A 85 7.60 -10.03 16.50
C PRO A 85 8.55 -10.29 17.68
N VAL A 86 8.23 -9.77 18.86
CA VAL A 86 9.05 -9.83 20.07
C VAL A 86 8.19 -10.17 21.28
N VAL A 87 8.79 -10.78 22.30
CA VAL A 87 8.13 -11.00 23.59
C VAL A 87 7.97 -9.67 24.30
N LEU A 88 6.73 -9.32 24.66
CA LEU A 88 6.42 -8.09 25.38
C LEU A 88 6.56 -8.30 26.90
N GLN A 89 7.08 -7.28 27.57
CA GLN A 89 7.05 -7.15 29.03
C GLN A 89 5.80 -6.36 29.46
N GLU A 90 5.38 -6.52 30.73
CA GLU A 90 4.15 -5.90 31.25
C GLU A 90 4.17 -4.37 31.12
N ASP A 91 5.31 -3.72 31.36
CA ASP A 91 5.50 -2.28 31.24
C ASP A 91 5.37 -1.73 29.81
N GLN A 92 5.49 -2.62 28.81
CA GLN A 92 5.32 -2.27 27.40
C GLN A 92 3.85 -2.26 26.97
N VAL A 93 2.95 -2.81 27.80
CA VAL A 93 1.51 -2.85 27.54
C VAL A 93 0.82 -1.71 28.28
N ASN A 94 0.33 -0.74 27.53
CA ASN A 94 -0.23 0.49 28.09
C ASN A 94 -1.65 0.73 27.56
N VAL A 95 -2.52 1.26 28.42
CA VAL A 95 -3.86 1.71 28.03
C VAL A 95 -3.78 3.20 27.68
N GLY A 96 -3.99 3.52 26.41
CA GLY A 96 -3.96 4.90 25.91
C GLY A 96 -5.31 5.61 26.03
N GLU A 97 -5.29 6.94 25.99
CA GLU A 97 -6.49 7.77 25.98
C GLU A 97 -7.17 7.77 24.60
N ARG A 98 -8.48 7.56 24.56
CA ARG A 98 -9.28 7.57 23.33
C ARG A 98 -9.16 8.87 22.53
N LYS A 99 -9.01 10.02 23.22
CA LYS A 99 -8.86 11.34 22.61
C LYS A 99 -7.63 11.44 21.69
N ILE A 100 -6.57 10.69 21.98
CA ILE A 100 -5.37 10.65 21.13
C ILE A 100 -5.69 9.97 19.80
N ILE A 101 -6.43 8.86 19.85
CA ILE A 101 -6.87 8.10 18.69
C ILE A 101 -7.77 8.95 17.80
N GLU A 102 -8.76 9.62 18.40
CA GLU A 102 -9.67 10.53 17.69
C GLU A 102 -8.93 11.67 17.00
N ARG A 103 -7.91 12.25 17.65
CA ARG A 103 -7.09 13.30 17.03
C ARG A 103 -6.33 12.80 15.81
N LEU A 104 -5.74 11.60 15.90
CA LEU A 104 -4.99 10.99 14.80
C LEU A 104 -5.91 10.61 13.64
N ASP A 105 -7.06 10.01 13.92
CA ASP A 105 -8.08 9.65 12.93
C ASP A 105 -8.52 10.88 12.12
N ASN A 106 -8.90 11.96 12.80
CA ASN A 106 -9.25 13.24 12.16
C ASN A 106 -8.10 13.85 11.35
N PHE A 107 -6.86 13.69 11.82
CA PHE A 107 -5.69 14.19 11.11
C PHE A 107 -5.41 13.40 9.83
N SER A 108 -5.50 12.07 9.88
CA SER A 108 -5.27 11.16 8.75
C SER A 108 -6.47 10.98 7.82
N ALA A 109 -7.62 11.58 8.16
CA ALA A 109 -8.84 11.47 7.38
C ALA A 109 -8.58 11.87 5.90
N PRO A 110 -9.07 11.10 4.92
CA PRO A 110 -8.90 11.42 3.51
C PRO A 110 -9.42 12.82 3.19
N ARG A 111 -8.63 13.60 2.46
CA ARG A 111 -9.03 14.94 1.97
C ARG A 111 -8.99 14.93 0.46
N LEU A 112 -10.05 15.43 -0.16
CA LEU A 112 -10.03 15.74 -1.58
C LEU A 112 -9.21 17.02 -1.78
N VAL A 113 -8.11 16.90 -2.50
CA VAL A 113 -7.33 18.06 -2.94
C VAL A 113 -7.23 17.98 -4.45
N GLU A 114 -7.69 19.03 -5.13
CA GLU A 114 -7.55 19.18 -6.56
C GLU A 114 -6.29 19.99 -6.84
N TYR A 115 -5.35 19.37 -7.56
CA TYR A 115 -4.18 20.05 -8.08
C TYR A 115 -4.39 20.23 -9.57
N PHE A 116 -4.50 21.49 -10.00
CA PHE A 116 -4.54 21.82 -11.42
C PHE A 116 -3.11 22.05 -11.88
N ASP A 117 -2.62 21.19 -12.76
CA ASP A 117 -1.34 21.40 -13.43
C ASP A 117 -1.55 22.29 -14.67
N ASN A 118 -0.56 23.10 -15.00
CA ASN A 118 -0.59 23.86 -16.24
C ASN A 118 -0.46 22.90 -17.42
N ASN A 119 -1.07 23.24 -18.55
CA ASN A 119 -0.98 22.40 -19.74
C ASN A 119 0.50 22.31 -20.20
N PRO A 120 1.15 21.13 -20.14
CA PRO A 120 2.57 21.00 -20.52
C PRO A 120 2.79 21.21 -22.02
N CYS A 121 1.72 21.21 -22.81
CA CYS A 121 1.73 21.48 -24.25
C CYS A 121 1.47 22.96 -24.59
N GLU A 122 1.24 23.84 -23.62
CA GLU A 122 1.24 25.28 -23.87
C GLU A 122 2.67 25.77 -24.16
N THR A 123 3.07 25.67 -25.42
CA THR A 123 4.30 26.30 -25.91
C THR A 123 4.13 27.83 -25.85
N TYR A 124 4.74 28.46 -24.85
CA TYR A 124 4.76 29.93 -24.67
C TYR A 124 5.49 30.72 -25.78
N GLY A 125 5.94 30.09 -26.88
CA GLY A 125 6.79 30.76 -27.87
C GLY A 125 6.52 30.48 -29.35
N GLY A 126 5.49 29.69 -29.70
CA GLY A 126 5.28 29.29 -31.10
C GLY A 126 4.50 30.30 -31.97
N ARG A 127 3.53 31.01 -31.39
CA ARG A 127 2.64 31.91 -32.17
C ARG A 127 3.22 33.30 -32.38
N GLN A 128 3.86 33.89 -31.36
CA GLN A 128 4.47 35.23 -31.50
C GLN A 128 5.62 35.26 -32.52
N PHE A 129 6.38 34.17 -32.68
CA PHE A 129 7.47 34.10 -33.65
C PHE A 129 6.96 33.96 -35.10
N MET A 130 5.79 33.32 -35.30
CA MET A 130 5.18 33.16 -36.62
C MET A 130 4.39 34.42 -37.06
N ASP A 131 3.77 35.13 -36.11
CA ASP A 131 3.06 36.39 -36.39
C ASP A 131 4.03 37.58 -36.63
N ALA A 132 5.30 37.46 -36.22
CA ALA A 132 6.34 38.46 -36.44
C ALA A 132 7.19 38.23 -37.71
N MET A 133 6.96 37.13 -38.45
CA MET A 133 7.65 36.89 -39.71
C MET A 133 6.97 37.67 -40.83
N PRO A 134 7.68 38.55 -41.57
CA PRO A 134 7.11 39.17 -42.76
C PRO A 134 6.80 38.06 -43.77
N ALA A 135 5.59 38.12 -44.35
CA ALA A 135 5.19 37.21 -45.41
C ALA A 135 6.21 37.26 -46.56
N PRO A 136 6.58 36.13 -47.16
CA PRO A 136 7.53 36.11 -48.27
C PRO A 136 6.97 36.96 -49.41
N SER A 137 7.74 37.98 -49.81
CA SER A 137 7.45 38.75 -51.02
C SER A 137 7.67 37.86 -52.24
N ALA A 138 6.66 37.81 -53.11
CA ALA A 138 6.61 37.01 -54.33
C ALA A 138 7.79 37.27 -55.29
#